data_AF-A0AAD9Q7N8-F1
#
_entry.id   AF-A0AAD9Q7N8-F1
#
_cell.length_a   1.000
_cell.length_b   1.000
_cell.length_c   1.000
_cell.angle_alpha   90.00
_cell.angle_beta   90.00
_cell.angle_gamma   90.00
#
_symmetry.space_group_name_H-M   'P 1'
#
loop_
_entity.id
_entity.type
_entity.pdbx_description
1 polymer ?
#
loop_
_entity_poly.entity_id
_entity_poly.type
_entity_poly.pdbx_seq_one_letter_code
_entity_poly.pdbx_strand_id
1 'polypeptide(L)'
;MLLLFILRDCEIQQSSDSNIEIGGRDLRKVYLITYSQADVNKFPTRQSFADAVLAAFAETIVVHWCCSKEHHQKSGVHYHMSVKLSKCQRGLPANKFLADRFEISVHFSSIHANYYTAWKYVMHGRTIVRRKVKTILT
;
A
#
# COMPACT_ATOMS: atom_id res chain seq x y z
N MET A 1 -41.28 24.29 -8.25
CA MET A 1 -40.27 24.93 -7.38
C MET A 1 -39.55 23.81 -6.63
N LEU A 2 -38.23 23.81 -6.71
CA LEU A 2 -37.21 22.85 -6.24
C LEU A 2 -37.61 22.03 -4.99
N LEU A 3 -37.27 20.75 -4.85
CA LEU A 3 -35.90 20.21 -4.96
C LEU A 3 -35.96 18.70 -5.29
N LEU A 4 -35.38 18.35 -6.44
CA LEU A 4 -35.32 17.01 -7.02
C LEU A 4 -33.94 16.40 -6.67
N PHE A 5 -33.92 15.29 -5.92
CA PHE A 5 -32.90 14.23 -5.93
C PHE A 5 -31.43 14.62 -5.60
N ILE A 6 -31.01 14.44 -4.34
CA ILE A 6 -29.60 14.21 -3.99
C ILE A 6 -29.51 12.98 -3.09
N LEU A 7 -29.91 11.82 -3.60
CA LEU A 7 -29.49 10.50 -3.11
C LEU A 7 -29.60 9.53 -4.30
N ARG A 8 -28.67 9.63 -5.25
CA ARG A 8 -28.43 8.59 -6.25
C ARG A 8 -26.94 8.24 -6.23
N ASP A 9 -26.69 7.04 -5.74
CA ASP A 9 -25.69 6.12 -6.28
C ASP A 9 -24.36 6.77 -6.63
N CYS A 10 -23.53 6.98 -5.59
CA CYS A 10 -22.09 7.04 -5.80
C CYS A 10 -21.60 5.60 -6.01
N GLU A 11 -22.06 4.96 -7.09
CA GLU A 11 -21.32 3.87 -7.70
C GLU A 11 -19.98 4.47 -8.14
N ILE A 12 -18.93 4.16 -7.39
CA ILE A 12 -17.57 4.44 -7.79
C ILE A 12 -17.35 3.58 -9.03
N GLN A 13 -17.59 4.19 -10.19
CA GLN A 13 -17.18 3.65 -11.48
C GLN A 13 -15.68 3.35 -11.40
N GLN A 14 -15.33 2.12 -11.75
CA GLN A 14 -13.97 1.69 -12.04
C GLN A 14 -13.38 2.63 -13.10
N SER A 15 -12.66 3.67 -12.67
CA SER A 15 -11.89 4.49 -13.59
C SER A 15 -10.54 3.81 -13.82
N SER A 16 -10.29 3.44 -15.07
CA SER A 16 -9.00 3.04 -15.63
C SER A 16 -7.80 3.53 -14.82
N ASP A 17 -7.13 2.60 -14.12
CA ASP A 17 -5.91 2.82 -13.36
C ASP A 17 -4.83 3.39 -14.28
N SER A 18 -4.71 4.71 -14.32
CA SER A 18 -3.44 5.32 -14.69
C SER A 18 -2.48 4.97 -13.55
N ASN A 19 -1.68 3.93 -13.76
CA ASN A 19 -0.56 3.52 -12.91
C ASN A 19 0.50 4.64 -12.88
N ILE A 20 0.21 5.74 -12.20
CA ILE A 20 1.17 6.82 -12.04
C ILE A 20 2.12 6.39 -10.91
N GLU A 21 3.29 5.90 -11.32
CA GLU A 21 4.38 5.55 -10.42
C GLU A 21 4.95 6.80 -9.75
N ILE A 22 5.38 6.66 -8.50
CA ILE A 22 6.11 7.71 -7.78
C ILE A 22 7.50 7.89 -8.40
N GLY A 23 7.86 9.11 -8.78
CA GLY A 23 9.16 9.40 -9.35
C GLY A 23 10.30 9.12 -8.36
N GLY A 24 11.45 8.64 -8.83
CA GLY A 24 12.55 8.20 -7.96
C GLY A 24 13.13 9.26 -7.01
N ARG A 25 12.82 10.54 -7.21
CA ARG A 25 13.24 11.67 -6.35
C ARG A 25 12.18 12.08 -5.32
N ASP A 26 10.95 11.58 -5.44
CA ASP A 26 9.82 12.00 -4.62
C ASP A 26 9.97 11.55 -3.16
N LEU A 27 9.88 12.53 -2.28
CA LEU A 27 9.87 12.35 -0.83
C LEU A 27 8.43 12.28 -0.34
N ARG A 28 8.02 11.17 0.26
CA ARG A 28 6.67 11.01 0.82
C ARG A 28 6.71 10.41 2.22
N LYS A 29 5.67 10.70 2.99
CA LYS A 29 5.39 10.03 4.27
C LYS A 29 4.43 8.86 4.13
N VAL A 30 3.69 8.79 3.01
CA VAL A 30 2.66 7.78 2.79
C VAL A 30 2.90 7.10 1.46
N TYR A 31 2.81 5.78 1.46
CA TYR A 31 2.93 4.95 0.28
C TYR A 31 1.78 3.95 0.20
N LEU A 32 1.25 3.77 -1.01
CA LEU A 32 0.54 2.56 -1.41
C LEU A 32 1.50 1.73 -2.26
N ILE A 33 1.74 0.51 -1.83
CA ILE A 33 2.72 -0.41 -2.39
C ILE A 33 1.98 -1.62 -2.91
N THR A 34 2.25 -2.01 -4.15
CA THR A 34 1.67 -3.20 -4.76
C THR A 34 2.77 -4.15 -5.20
N TYR A 35 2.71 -5.40 -4.74
CA TYR A 35 3.48 -6.51 -5.31
C TYR A 35 2.53 -7.38 -6.14
N SER A 36 2.55 -7.14 -7.45
CA SER A 36 1.72 -7.88 -8.42
C SER A 36 2.37 -9.20 -8.83
N GLN A 37 1.54 -10.19 -9.16
CA GLN A 37 2.01 -11.55 -9.51
C GLN A 37 2.99 -12.10 -8.46
N ALA A 38 2.62 -11.93 -7.20
CA ALA A 38 3.47 -12.20 -6.07
C ALA A 38 3.83 -13.68 -5.97
N ASP A 39 5.12 -13.96 -5.75
CA ASP A 39 5.59 -15.30 -5.42
C ASP A 39 5.21 -15.64 -3.97
N VAL A 40 4.22 -16.53 -3.84
CA VAL A 40 3.71 -16.99 -2.55
C VAL A 40 4.69 -17.91 -1.81
N ASN A 41 5.72 -18.44 -2.48
CA ASN A 41 6.76 -19.21 -1.80
C ASN A 41 7.72 -18.28 -1.06
N LYS A 42 8.03 -17.11 -1.63
CA LYS A 42 8.83 -16.07 -0.96
C LYS A 42 8.07 -15.42 0.19
N PHE A 43 6.79 -15.13 -0.03
CA PHE A 43 5.92 -14.52 0.98
C PHE A 43 4.63 -15.32 1.12
N PRO A 44 4.60 -16.35 2.00
CA PRO A 44 3.41 -17.16 2.20
C PRO A 44 2.29 -16.36 2.88
N THR A 45 2.66 -15.41 3.74
CA THR A 45 1.73 -14.62 4.54
C THR A 45 1.81 -13.12 4.25
N ARG A 46 0.71 -12.42 4.56
CA ARG A 46 0.65 -10.94 4.58
C ARG A 46 1.69 -10.35 5.52
N GLN A 47 1.91 -11.00 6.67
CA GLN A 47 2.89 -10.54 7.66
C GLN A 47 4.31 -10.64 7.11
N SER A 48 4.69 -11.75 6.48
CA SER A 48 6.05 -11.91 5.91
C SER A 48 6.36 -10.87 4.83
N PHE A 49 5.38 -10.52 3.98
CA PHE A 49 5.56 -9.44 3.01
C PHE A 49 5.66 -8.07 3.72
N ALA A 50 4.77 -7.82 4.69
CA ALA A 50 4.79 -6.58 5.45
C ALA A 50 6.15 -6.39 6.17
N ASP A 51 6.68 -7.41 6.80
CA ASP A 51 7.97 -7.35 7.52
C ASP A 51 9.12 -6.99 6.58
N ALA A 52 9.14 -7.53 5.36
CA ALA A 52 10.14 -7.16 4.34
C ALA A 52 10.03 -5.68 3.94
N VAL A 53 8.81 -5.19 3.70
CA VAL A 53 8.58 -3.77 3.36
C VAL A 53 8.92 -2.86 4.53
N LEU A 54 8.60 -3.24 5.76
CA LEU A 54 8.94 -2.46 6.96
C LEU A 54 10.45 -2.40 7.17
N ALA A 55 11.18 -3.49 6.91
CA ALA A 55 12.64 -3.51 6.96
C ALA A 55 13.27 -2.55 5.92
N ALA A 56 12.64 -2.37 4.76
CA ALA A 56 13.07 -1.41 3.75
C ALA A 56 12.98 0.07 4.22
N PHE A 57 12.23 0.34 5.28
CA PHE A 57 12.09 1.66 5.90
C PHE A 57 12.72 1.74 7.30
N ALA A 58 13.69 0.87 7.63
CA ALA A 58 14.28 0.77 8.97
C ALA A 58 14.90 2.08 9.51
N GLU A 59 15.29 3.02 8.65
CA GLU A 59 15.84 4.33 9.03
C GLU A 59 14.79 5.34 9.56
N THR A 60 13.50 4.98 9.53
CA THR A 60 12.41 5.83 10.03
C THR A 60 11.42 5.03 10.84
N ILE A 61 10.68 5.73 11.71
CA ILE A 61 9.57 5.12 12.45
C ILE A 61 8.38 4.94 11.49
N VAL A 62 7.88 3.71 11.39
CA VAL A 62 6.61 3.42 10.74
C VAL A 62 5.47 3.66 11.73
N VAL A 63 4.66 4.68 11.45
CA VAL A 63 3.56 5.13 12.31
C VAL A 63 2.33 4.26 12.12
N HIS A 64 1.96 3.94 10.88
CA HIS A 64 0.83 3.04 10.59
C HIS A 64 1.14 2.19 9.37
N TRP A 65 0.61 0.97 9.34
CA TRP A 65 0.62 0.16 8.14
C TRP A 65 -0.54 -0.83 8.11
N CYS A 66 -0.86 -1.29 6.92
CA CYS A 66 -1.89 -2.27 6.64
C CYS A 66 -1.51 -3.06 5.39
N CYS A 67 -1.68 -4.38 5.40
CA CYS A 67 -1.38 -5.23 4.25
C CYS A 67 -2.54 -6.18 3.97
N SER A 68 -2.95 -6.27 2.70
CA SER A 68 -3.91 -7.24 2.18
C SER A 68 -3.24 -8.19 1.18
N LYS A 69 -3.83 -9.38 1.05
CA LYS A 69 -3.49 -10.38 0.03
C LYS A 69 -4.75 -10.64 -0.79
N GLU A 70 -4.67 -10.37 -2.08
CA GLU A 70 -5.77 -10.56 -3.02
C GLU A 70 -5.44 -11.68 -4.01
N HIS A 71 -6.43 -12.50 -4.32
CA HIS A 71 -6.30 -13.58 -5.29
C HIS A 71 -7.16 -13.26 -6.51
N HIS A 72 -6.50 -12.96 -7.62
CA HIS A 72 -7.14 -12.70 -8.88
C HIS A 72 -7.04 -13.94 -9.76
N GLN A 73 -8.17 -14.44 -10.26
CA GLN A 73 -8.22 -15.69 -11.03
C GLN A 73 -7.32 -15.67 -12.28
N LYS A 74 -7.09 -14.48 -12.87
CA LYS A 74 -6.30 -14.31 -14.10
C LYS A 74 -4.92 -13.71 -13.88
N SER A 75 -4.73 -12.92 -12.83
CA SER A 75 -3.48 -12.17 -12.58
C SER A 75 -2.71 -12.64 -11.34
N GLY A 76 -3.08 -13.79 -10.79
CA GLY A 76 -2.39 -14.42 -9.66
C GLY A 76 -2.64 -13.71 -8.33
N VAL A 77 -1.66 -13.81 -7.43
CA VAL A 77 -1.72 -13.21 -6.09
C VAL A 77 -1.14 -11.81 -6.12
N HIS A 78 -1.78 -10.87 -5.44
CA HIS A 78 -1.31 -9.50 -5.26
C HIS A 78 -1.23 -9.20 -3.78
N TYR A 79 -0.15 -8.55 -3.36
CA TYR A 79 -0.10 -7.90 -2.05
C TYR A 79 -0.27 -6.39 -2.24
N HIS A 80 -1.19 -5.80 -1.48
CA HIS A 80 -1.31 -4.35 -1.36
C HIS A 80 -0.95 -3.95 0.07
N MET A 81 -0.13 -2.92 0.21
CA MET A 81 0.28 -2.41 1.51
C MET A 81 0.24 -0.89 1.54
N SER A 82 -0.38 -0.35 2.58
CA SER A 82 -0.30 1.06 2.90
C SER A 82 0.67 1.26 4.05
N VAL A 83 1.54 2.25 3.94
CA VAL A 83 2.54 2.58 4.96
C VAL A 83 2.52 4.09 5.22
N LYS A 84 2.55 4.48 6.49
CA LYS A 84 2.77 5.85 6.95
C LYS A 84 4.05 5.91 7.79
N LEU A 85 4.96 6.79 7.41
CA LEU A 85 6.25 7.04 8.03
C LEU A 85 6.18 8.32 8.88
N SER A 86 7.05 8.44 9.89
CA SER A 86 7.17 9.64 10.71
C SER A 86 7.86 10.79 9.95
N LYS A 87 8.83 10.45 9.10
CA LYS A 87 9.59 11.39 8.25
C LYS A 87 9.39 11.06 6.77
N CYS A 88 9.62 12.04 5.91
CA CYS A 88 9.60 11.79 4.47
C CYS A 88 10.80 10.92 4.08
N GLN A 89 10.55 9.87 3.31
CA GLN A 89 11.57 9.01 2.74
C GLN A 89 11.35 8.92 1.23
N ARG A 90 12.30 8.32 0.50
CA ARG A 90 12.12 7.98 -0.92
C ARG A 90 11.68 6.53 -1.05
N GLY A 91 10.82 6.22 -2.02
CA GLY A 91 10.42 4.85 -2.33
C GLY A 91 11.50 4.06 -3.05
N LEU A 92 12.34 4.73 -3.86
CA LEU A 92 13.35 4.07 -4.69
C LEU A 92 14.41 3.28 -3.89
N PRO A 93 15.01 3.81 -2.80
CA PRO A 93 15.90 3.02 -1.94
C PRO A 93 15.20 1.81 -1.32
N ALA A 94 13.94 1.96 -0.92
CA ALA A 94 13.15 0.85 -0.38
C ALA A 94 12.90 -0.23 -1.45
N ASN A 95 12.58 0.16 -2.69
CA ASN A 95 12.43 -0.78 -3.80
C ASN A 95 13.75 -1.51 -4.11
N LYS A 96 14.86 -0.77 -4.14
CA LYS A 96 16.19 -1.34 -4.34
C LYS A 96 16.54 -2.34 -3.25
N PHE A 97 16.26 -2.03 -1.99
CA PHE A 97 16.46 -2.96 -0.88
C PHE A 97 15.66 -4.25 -1.06
N LEU A 98 14.39 -4.15 -1.49
CA LEU A 98 13.53 -5.31 -1.73
C LEU A 98 14.04 -6.17 -2.89
N ALA A 99 14.52 -5.54 -3.97
CA ALA A 99 15.14 -6.22 -5.09
C ALA A 99 16.43 -6.94 -4.66
N ASP A 100 17.32 -6.25 -3.94
CA ASP A 100 18.63 -6.80 -3.56
C ASP A 100 18.51 -7.90 -2.49
N ARG A 101 17.50 -7.87 -1.61
CA ARG A 101 17.38 -8.81 -0.47
C ARG A 101 16.37 -9.93 -0.65
N PHE A 102 15.32 -9.69 -1.41
CA PHE A 102 14.23 -10.65 -1.61
C PHE A 102 14.00 -10.97 -3.08
N GLU A 103 14.75 -10.33 -3.99
CA GLU A 103 14.61 -10.49 -5.44
C GLU A 103 13.16 -10.27 -5.89
N ILE A 104 12.56 -9.18 -5.40
CA ILE A 104 11.22 -8.73 -5.79
C ILE A 104 11.27 -7.27 -6.24
N SER A 105 10.34 -6.89 -7.10
CA SER A 105 10.07 -5.50 -7.45
C SER A 105 8.65 -5.15 -7.06
N VAL A 106 8.46 -4.00 -6.43
CA VAL A 106 7.14 -3.51 -6.01
C VAL A 106 6.84 -2.17 -6.66
N HIS A 107 5.56 -1.91 -6.92
CA HIS A 107 5.08 -0.65 -7.48
C HIS A 107 4.68 0.31 -6.35
N PHE A 108 5.22 1.53 -6.38
CA PHE A 108 4.85 2.62 -5.48
C PHE A 108 3.84 3.56 -6.16
N SER A 109 2.57 3.43 -5.81
CA SER A 109 1.49 4.22 -6.41
C SER A 109 1.47 5.65 -5.87
N SER A 110 1.33 6.62 -6.78
CA SER A 110 1.22 8.03 -6.44
C SER A 110 -0.21 8.51 -6.17
N ILE A 111 -1.21 7.67 -6.44
CA ILE A 111 -2.66 7.98 -6.48
C ILE A 111 -3.18 8.49 -5.13
N HIS A 112 -2.63 7.99 -4.02
CA HIS A 112 -3.09 8.35 -2.68
C HIS A 112 -2.06 9.21 -1.93
N ALA A 113 -2.41 10.48 -1.70
CA ALA A 113 -1.56 11.43 -0.97
C ALA A 113 -1.65 11.29 0.56
N ASN A 114 -2.73 10.71 1.10
CA ASN A 114 -2.94 10.56 2.54
C ASN A 114 -3.14 9.09 2.94
N TYR A 115 -2.87 8.78 4.21
CA TYR A 115 -2.90 7.41 4.70
C TYR A 115 -4.31 6.81 4.70
N TYR A 116 -5.34 7.61 4.93
CA TYR A 116 -6.71 7.12 5.02
C TYR A 116 -7.21 6.58 3.67
N THR A 117 -6.93 7.26 2.57
CA THR A 117 -7.30 6.80 1.23
C THR A 117 -6.48 5.58 0.80
N ALA A 118 -5.18 5.57 1.06
CA ALA A 118 -4.33 4.39 0.81
C ALA A 118 -4.77 3.17 1.65
N TRP A 119 -5.12 3.39 2.92
CA TRP A 119 -5.65 2.34 3.79
C TRP A 119 -7.00 1.82 3.30
N LYS A 120 -7.94 2.70 2.92
CA LYS A 120 -9.21 2.27 2.32
C LYS A 120 -8.98 1.38 1.12
N TYR A 121 -8.06 1.74 0.23
CA TYR A 121 -7.73 0.93 -0.94
C TYR A 121 -7.33 -0.49 -0.53
N VAL A 122 -6.35 -0.63 0.37
CA VAL A 122 -5.89 -1.94 0.88
C VAL A 122 -7.02 -2.73 1.55
N MET A 123 -7.94 -2.04 2.23
CA MET A 123 -9.07 -2.67 2.92
C MET A 123 -10.15 -3.25 2.00
N HIS A 124 -10.19 -2.86 0.72
CA HIS A 124 -11.06 -3.54 -0.26
C HIS A 124 -10.61 -4.99 -0.49
N GLY A 125 -9.34 -5.30 -0.23
CA GLY A 125 -8.83 -6.67 -0.22
C GLY A 125 -9.41 -7.46 0.93
N ARG A 126 -10.10 -8.57 0.63
CA ARG A 126 -10.96 -9.32 1.56
C ARG A 126 -10.26 -9.89 2.81
N THR A 127 -8.92 -9.94 2.84
CA THR A 127 -8.14 -10.48 3.97
C THR A 127 -6.97 -9.57 4.36
N ILE A 128 -6.98 -8.99 5.57
CA ILE A 128 -6.05 -7.91 6.00
C ILE A 128 -5.28 -8.21 7.30
N VAL A 129 -4.00 -7.84 7.37
CA VAL A 129 -3.20 -7.72 8.60
C VAL A 129 -2.85 -6.25 8.84
N ARG A 130 -2.89 -5.81 10.10
CA ARG A 130 -2.56 -4.43 10.49
C ARG A 130 -1.96 -4.37 11.89
N ARG A 131 -1.14 -3.36 12.16
CA ARG A 131 -0.73 -3.01 13.53
C ARG A 131 -1.51 -1.76 13.98
N LYS A 132 -2.23 -1.86 15.10
CA LYS A 132 -2.63 -0.68 15.89
C LYS A 132 -1.38 -0.24 16.65
N VAL A 133 -0.80 0.90 16.30
CA VAL A 133 0.27 1.48 17.12
C VAL A 133 -0.39 2.01 18.40
N LYS A 134 -0.03 1.44 19.56
CA LYS A 134 -0.36 2.03 20.86
C LYS A 134 0.32 3.40 20.88
N THR A 135 -0.45 4.48 20.92
CA THR A 135 0.04 5.80 21.28
C THR A 135 0.67 5.66 22.67
N ILE A 136 2.00 5.73 22.75
CA ILE A 136 2.65 6.04 24.02
C ILE A 136 2.55 7.56 24.11
N LEU A 137 1.55 8.04 24.85
CA LEU A 137 1.57 9.39 25.39
C LEU A 137 2.66 9.36 26.47
N THR A 138 3.84 9.89 26.16
CA THR A 138 4.80 10.36 27.16
C THR A 138 4.53 11.83 27.44
#